data_AF-A0A523R4X1-F1
#
_entry.id   AF-A0A523R4X1-F1
#
_cell.length_a   1.000
_cell.length_b   1.000
_cell.length_c   1.000
_cell.angle_alpha   90.00
_cell.angle_beta   90.00
_cell.angle_gamma   90.00
#
_symmetry.space_group_name_H-M   'P 1'
#
loop_
_entity.id
_entity.type
_entity.pdbx_description
1 polymer ?
#
loop_
_entity_poly.entity_id
_entity_poly.type
_entity_poly.pdbx_seq_one_letter_code
_entity_poly.pdbx_strand_id
1 'polypeptide(L)'
;MSQLYYEKTVTIKGKDYRAIIANRPFGGSQTFDGCHDPEKHDLMMTFFRHPQGLWTVNLYTHKGGIDVSEICKSMGGGGHPNAGGFQMLGIDWLLS
;
A
#
# COMPACT_ATOMS: atom_id res chain seq x y z
N MET A 1 -17.91 15.39 2.07
CA MET A 1 -17.53 14.03 1.59
C MET A 1 -16.21 13.70 2.26
N SER A 2 -16.20 12.77 3.22
CA SER A 2 -14.97 12.37 3.91
C SER A 2 -14.00 11.76 2.89
N GLN A 3 -12.78 12.28 2.81
CA GLN A 3 -11.76 11.79 1.89
C GLN A 3 -11.45 10.32 2.22
N LEU A 4 -11.69 9.42 1.26
CA LEU A 4 -11.48 7.97 1.42
C LEU A 4 -10.00 7.57 1.29
N TYR A 5 -9.15 8.53 0.93
CA TYR A 5 -7.73 8.35 0.70
C TYR A 5 -6.93 9.52 1.29
N TYR A 6 -5.67 9.26 1.60
CA TYR A 6 -4.71 10.28 2.02
C TYR A 6 -3.33 9.99 1.41
N GLU A 7 -2.54 11.04 1.23
CA GLU A 7 -1.16 10.93 0.73
C GLU A 7 -0.19 10.90 1.92
N LYS A 8 0.78 10.00 1.89
CA LYS A 8 1.81 9.89 2.92
C LYS A 8 3.11 9.36 2.32
N THR A 9 4.24 9.90 2.77
CA THR A 9 5.55 9.28 2.51
C THR A 9 5.76 8.13 3.48
N VAL A 10 6.01 6.95 2.95
CA VAL A 10 6.30 5.74 3.74
C VAL A 10 7.73 5.31 3.50
N THR A 11 8.46 5.08 4.60
CA THR A 11 9.83 4.56 4.54
C THR A 11 9.79 3.05 4.68
N ILE A 12 10.20 2.33 3.64
CA ILE A 12 10.29 0.88 3.65
C ILE A 12 11.71 0.48 3.29
N LYS A 13 12.38 -0.27 4.19
CA LYS A 13 13.81 -0.64 4.06
C LYS A 13 14.76 0.54 3.83
N GLY A 14 14.48 1.69 4.45
CA GLY A 14 15.31 2.88 4.30
C GLY A 14 15.15 3.61 2.96
N LYS A 15 14.14 3.24 2.16
CA LYS A 15 13.73 3.98 0.96
C LYS A 15 12.36 4.60 1.18
N ASP A 16 12.24 5.86 0.78
CA ASP A 16 11.00 6.62 0.88
C ASP A 16 10.18 6.47 -0.38
N TYR A 17 8.86 6.30 -0.20
CA TYR A 17 7.88 6.19 -1.27
C TYR A 17 6.72 7.12 -1.01
N ARG A 18 6.35 7.93 -2.01
CA ARG A 18 5.14 8.74 -1.96
C ARG A 18 3.95 7.84 -2.25
N ALA A 19 3.14 7.57 -1.24
CA ALA A 19 2.02 6.64 -1.34
C ALA A 19 0.68 7.37 -1.24
N ILE A 20 -0.27 6.96 -2.10
CA ILE A 20 -1.69 7.24 -1.89
C ILE A 20 -2.33 6.04 -1.19
N ILE A 21 -3.03 6.30 -0.08
CA ILE A 21 -3.38 5.27 0.89
C ILE A 21 -4.89 5.31 1.17
N ALA A 22 -5.53 4.15 1.19
CA ALA A 22 -6.95 4.01 1.52
C ALA A 22 -7.19 2.94 2.59
N ASN A 23 -7.99 3.27 3.62
CA ASN A 23 -8.48 2.27 4.58
C ASN A 23 -9.72 1.59 4.00
N ARG A 24 -9.54 0.47 3.31
CA ARG A 24 -10.63 -0.26 2.66
C ARG A 24 -10.35 -1.76 2.62
N PRO A 25 -11.33 -2.59 3.01
CA PRO A 25 -11.28 -4.02 2.74
C PRO A 25 -11.59 -4.27 1.26
N PHE A 26 -10.82 -5.16 0.63
CA PHE A 26 -10.98 -5.57 -0.77
C PHE A 26 -10.81 -4.43 -1.80
N GLY A 27 -9.97 -4.67 -2.80
CA GLY A 27 -9.66 -3.70 -3.84
C GLY A 27 -8.41 -4.09 -4.62
N GLY A 28 -8.22 -3.44 -5.77
CA GLY A 28 -6.99 -3.46 -6.54
C GLY A 28 -6.48 -2.04 -6.77
N SER A 29 -5.53 -1.86 -7.68
CA SER A 29 -5.07 -0.53 -8.11
C SER A 29 -6.21 0.37 -8.62
N GLN A 30 -7.27 -0.22 -9.19
CA GLN A 30 -8.49 0.48 -9.64
C GLN A 30 -9.20 1.27 -8.53
N THR A 31 -8.96 0.94 -7.26
CA THR A 31 -9.47 1.72 -6.11
C THR A 31 -8.99 3.17 -6.16
N PHE A 32 -7.87 3.43 -6.84
CA PHE A 32 -7.25 4.73 -6.95
C PHE A 32 -7.45 5.38 -8.33
N ASP A 33 -8.34 4.84 -9.17
CA ASP A 33 -8.67 5.46 -10.45
C ASP A 33 -9.23 6.87 -10.21
N GLY A 34 -8.62 7.87 -10.85
CA GLY A 34 -8.98 9.28 -10.70
C GLY A 34 -8.32 10.02 -9.55
N CYS A 35 -7.59 9.36 -8.64
CA CYS A 35 -6.78 10.02 -7.61
C CYS A 35 -5.30 9.62 -7.63
N HIS A 36 -4.94 8.49 -8.24
CA HIS A 36 -3.54 8.15 -8.51
C HIS A 36 -2.97 8.97 -9.69
N ASP A 37 -1.79 9.54 -9.47
CA ASP A 37 -1.00 10.26 -10.47
C ASP A 37 0.41 9.64 -10.47
N PRO A 38 0.83 8.93 -11.52
CA PRO A 38 2.13 8.23 -11.56
C PRO A 38 3.36 9.14 -11.39
N GLU A 39 3.24 10.43 -11.67
CA GLU A 39 4.31 11.41 -11.47
C GLU A 39 4.45 11.79 -9.99
N LYS A 40 3.33 11.81 -9.26
CA LYS A 40 3.26 12.18 -7.83
C LYS A 40 3.35 10.98 -6.89
N HIS A 41 2.81 9.84 -7.28
CA HIS A 41 2.64 8.67 -6.43
C HIS A 41 3.50 7.52 -6.94
N ASP A 42 4.40 7.07 -6.08
CA ASP A 42 5.26 5.91 -6.32
C ASP A 42 4.49 4.61 -6.01
N LEU A 43 3.59 4.67 -5.01
CA LEU A 43 2.81 3.52 -4.54
C LEU A 43 1.33 3.87 -4.38
N MET A 44 0.50 2.86 -4.57
CA MET A 44 -0.90 2.81 -4.11
C MET A 44 -0.98 1.78 -2.98
N MET A 45 -1.67 2.11 -1.89
CA MET A 45 -1.72 1.23 -0.72
C MET A 45 -3.13 1.13 -0.15
N THR A 46 -3.65 -0.08 -0.01
CA THR A 46 -4.86 -0.33 0.79
C THR A 46 -4.50 -1.03 2.08
N PHE A 47 -5.18 -0.71 3.17
CA PHE A 47 -5.07 -1.48 4.39
C PHE A 47 -6.45 -1.70 5.03
N PHE A 48 -6.59 -2.79 5.77
CA PHE A 48 -7.78 -3.04 6.57
C PHE A 48 -7.47 -4.02 7.72
N ARG A 49 -8.23 -3.92 8.80
CA ARG A 49 -8.13 -4.81 9.97
C ARG A 49 -9.15 -5.93 9.86
N HIS A 50 -8.68 -7.17 9.97
CA HIS A 50 -9.53 -8.33 10.11
C HIS A 50 -10.16 -8.41 11.52
N PRO A 51 -11.32 -9.06 11.67
CA PRO A 51 -11.91 -9.29 12.99
C PRO A 51 -10.99 -10.06 13.96
N GLN A 52 -10.09 -10.91 13.44
CA GLN A 52 -9.13 -11.65 14.27
C GLN A 52 -7.93 -10.79 14.73
N GLY A 53 -7.90 -9.50 14.38
CA GLY A 53 -6.89 -8.54 14.84
C GLY A 53 -5.71 -8.33 13.89
N LEU A 54 -5.55 -9.16 12.86
CA LEU A 54 -4.52 -8.98 11.82
C LEU A 54 -4.86 -7.81 10.88
N TRP A 55 -3.85 -7.12 10.41
CA TRP A 55 -3.94 -6.14 9.33
C TRP A 55 -3.50 -6.76 8.03
N THR A 56 -4.27 -6.57 6.96
CA THR A 56 -3.81 -6.80 5.60
C THR A 56 -3.42 -5.48 4.97
N VAL A 57 -2.24 -5.44 4.37
CA VAL A 57 -1.75 -4.32 3.57
C VAL A 57 -1.50 -4.82 2.16
N ASN A 58 -2.06 -4.13 1.17
CA ASN A 58 -1.79 -4.39 -0.24
C ASN A 58 -1.10 -3.18 -0.86
N LEU A 59 -0.12 -3.46 -1.73
CA LEU A 59 0.67 -2.49 -2.46
C LEU A 59 0.49 -2.69 -3.96
N TYR A 60 0.38 -1.58 -4.68
CA TYR A 60 0.36 -1.56 -6.13
C TYR A 60 1.24 -0.44 -6.66
N THR A 61 1.73 -0.59 -7.88
CA THR A 61 2.42 0.48 -8.59
C THR A 61 2.21 0.35 -10.09
N HIS A 62 2.20 1.49 -10.78
CA HIS A 62 2.34 1.56 -12.24
C HIS A 62 3.72 2.10 -12.65
N LYS A 63 4.57 2.45 -11.67
CA LYS A 63 5.85 3.10 -11.91
C LYS A 63 6.93 2.06 -12.19
N GLY A 64 7.52 2.15 -13.37
CA GLY A 64 8.66 1.31 -13.73
C GLY A 64 9.82 1.46 -12.74
N GLY A 65 10.47 0.34 -12.40
CA GLY A 65 11.60 0.31 -11.47
C GLY A 65 11.23 0.17 -9.98
N ILE A 66 9.95 -0.04 -9.67
CA ILE A 66 9.48 -0.41 -8.33
C ILE A 66 8.89 -1.82 -8.41
N ASP A 67 9.48 -2.77 -7.67
CA ASP A 67 8.93 -4.10 -7.49
C ASP A 67 8.26 -4.21 -6.11
N VAL A 68 6.92 -4.16 -6.09
CA VAL A 68 6.17 -4.26 -4.83
C VAL A 68 6.17 -5.68 -4.26
N SER A 69 6.47 -6.71 -5.07
CA SER A 69 6.59 -8.08 -4.57
C SER A 69 7.78 -8.22 -3.63
N GLU A 70 8.92 -7.58 -3.93
CA GLU A 70 10.10 -7.58 -3.06
C GLU A 70 9.85 -6.86 -1.75
N ILE A 71 9.11 -5.75 -1.82
CA ILE A 71 8.64 -5.01 -0.63
C ILE A 71 7.77 -5.92 0.23
N CYS A 72 6.73 -6.52 -0.35
CA CYS A 72 5.81 -7.39 0.38
C CYS A 72 6.50 -8.65 0.93
N LYS A 73 7.40 -9.30 0.18
CA LYS A 73 8.20 -10.45 0.64
C LYS A 73 8.98 -10.11 1.90
N SER A 74 9.53 -8.90 1.96
CA SER A 74 10.32 -8.48 3.13
C SER A 74 9.51 -8.23 4.39
N MET A 75 8.20 -8.04 4.24
CA MET A 75 7.24 -7.91 5.33
C MET A 75 6.54 -9.25 5.64
N GLY A 76 7.04 -10.37 5.09
CA GLY A 76 6.47 -11.71 5.28
C GLY A 76 5.30 -12.05 4.35
N GLY A 77 5.06 -11.26 3.30
CA GLY A 77 4.03 -11.52 2.28
C GLY A 77 4.60 -11.90 0.92
N GLY A 78 3.97 -11.42 -0.15
CA GLY A 78 4.40 -11.71 -1.52
C GLY A 78 3.51 -11.06 -2.58
N GLY A 79 3.67 -11.49 -3.83
CA GLY A 79 2.88 -11.00 -4.97
C GLY A 79 3.64 -10.98 -6.28
N HIS A 80 3.17 -10.14 -7.20
CA HIS A 80 3.75 -9.82 -8.49
C HIS A 80 4.44 -8.45 -8.45
N PRO A 81 5.34 -8.15 -9.42
CA PRO A 81 6.11 -6.90 -9.41
C PRO A 81 5.28 -5.62 -9.26
N ASN A 82 4.04 -5.62 -9.76
CA ASN A 82 3.15 -4.45 -9.73
C ASN A 82 2.00 -4.55 -8.70
N ALA A 83 1.83 -5.71 -8.05
CA ALA A 83 0.73 -5.95 -7.10
C ALA A 83 1.11 -7.02 -6.08
N GLY A 84 1.07 -6.69 -4.80
CA GLY A 84 1.37 -7.64 -3.73
C GLY A 84 0.71 -7.26 -2.42
N GLY A 85 0.87 -8.11 -1.41
CA GLY A 85 0.34 -7.83 -0.08
C GLY A 85 1.00 -8.68 1.00
N PHE A 86 0.78 -8.28 2.23
CA PHE A 86 1.25 -8.95 3.43
C PHE A 86 0.26 -8.78 4.58
N GLN A 87 0.44 -9.59 5.63
CA GLN A 87 -0.36 -9.54 6.85
C GLN A 87 0.53 -9.34 8.07
N MET A 88 0.11 -8.50 9.00
CA MET A 88 0.86 -8.24 10.23
C MET A 88 -0.05 -7.85 11.41
N LEU A 89 0.47 -7.94 12.63
CA LEU A 89 -0.30 -7.65 13.85
C LEU A 89 -0.50 -6.15 14.12
N GLY A 90 0.41 -5.30 13.64
CA GLY A 90 0.36 -3.85 13.87
C GLY A 90 0.96 -3.08 12.69
N ILE A 91 0.40 -1.91 12.40
CA ILE A 91 0.79 -1.05 11.28
C ILE A 91 1.08 0.39 11.77
N ASP A 92 1.72 0.54 12.93
CA ASP A 92 1.96 1.86 13.55
C ASP A 92 2.76 2.81 12.63
N TRP A 93 3.68 2.26 11.84
CA TRP A 93 4.43 2.99 10.81
C TRP A 93 3.53 3.63 9.74
N LEU A 94 2.35 3.05 9.51
CA LEU A 94 1.36 3.52 8.55
C LEU A 94 0.36 4.51 9.20
N LEU A 95 0.00 4.30 10.45
CA LEU A 95 -1.05 5.06 11.17
C LEU A 95 -0.53 6.28 11.96
N SER A 96 0.79 6.42 12.14
CA SER A 96 1.42 7.59 12.80
C SER A 96 1.35 8.88 12.00
#